data_AF-A0A1D6PYX0-F1
#
_entry.id   AF-A0A1D6PYX0-F1
#
_cell.length_a   1.000
_cell.length_b   1.000
_cell.length_c   1.000
_cell.angle_alpha   90.00
_cell.angle_beta   90.00
_cell.angle_gamma   90.00
#
_symmetry.space_group_name_H-M   'P 1'
#
loop_
_entity.id
_entity.type
_entity.pdbx_description
1 polymer ?
#
loop_
_entity_poly.entity_id
_entity_poly.type
_entity_poly.pdbx_seq_one_letter_code
_entity_poly.pdbx_strand_id
1 'polypeptide(L)'
;MVSVLDLDVLFYPCPRKGPTFRPKVLEMGGKKQFPYMVDPNTGVAMYESDDIIKYLADTYGDGSVPIMLSLGLLTAITAGLATLGRIGKGNSYTASRIPPQPIEIWAFEGSPFCRLVRETLVELELPHLLHSCARGSLKRQEVFKKKGVFQAPYIEDPNTGVQMFESAEIIDYLKATYVLYQSS
;
A
#
# COMPACT_ATOMS: atom_id res chain seq x y z
N MET A 1 -9.92 -4.93 1.43
CA MET A 1 -9.95 -6.41 1.62
C MET A 1 -8.75 -6.87 2.42
N VAL A 2 -7.54 -6.40 2.07
CA VAL A 2 -6.29 -6.66 2.81
C VAL A 2 -6.44 -6.40 4.31
N SER A 3 -7.02 -5.26 4.70
CA SER A 3 -7.27 -4.95 6.13
C SER A 3 -8.39 -5.74 6.78
N VAL A 4 -9.32 -6.30 6.00
CA VAL A 4 -10.42 -7.13 6.52
C VAL A 4 -9.90 -8.49 6.92
N LEU A 5 -9.00 -9.04 6.09
CA LEU A 5 -8.38 -10.36 6.28
C LEU A 5 -7.06 -10.27 7.08
N ASP A 6 -6.69 -9.08 7.54
CA ASP A 6 -5.43 -8.81 8.25
C ASP A 6 -4.18 -9.35 7.53
N LEU A 7 -4.16 -9.26 6.19
CA LEU A 7 -3.08 -9.81 5.35
C LEU A 7 -1.86 -8.88 5.29
N ASP A 8 -0.69 -9.48 5.16
CA ASP A 8 0.54 -8.76 4.82
C ASP A 8 0.75 -8.77 3.31
N VAL A 9 1.06 -7.61 2.75
CA VAL A 9 1.16 -7.45 1.28
C VAL A 9 2.38 -6.64 0.92
N LEU A 10 3.23 -7.21 0.06
CA LEU A 10 4.34 -6.52 -0.56
C LEU A 10 3.84 -5.72 -1.78
N PHE A 11 3.81 -4.40 -1.65
CA PHE A 11 3.41 -3.50 -2.72
C PHE A 11 4.59 -3.06 -3.57
N TYR A 12 4.38 -3.11 -4.88
CA TYR A 12 5.25 -2.49 -5.90
C TYR A 12 4.48 -1.33 -6.55
N PRO A 13 4.66 -0.08 -6.07
CA PRO A 13 3.82 1.01 -6.51
C PRO A 13 4.01 1.35 -7.98
N CYS A 14 2.91 1.70 -8.65
CA CYS A 14 2.88 1.97 -10.08
C CYS A 14 2.20 3.32 -10.40
N PRO A 15 2.63 4.46 -9.79
CA PRO A 15 2.03 5.77 -10.03
C PRO A 15 2.09 6.16 -11.52
N ARG A 16 1.27 7.12 -11.94
CA ARG A 16 1.33 7.65 -13.30
C ARG A 16 2.73 8.20 -13.58
N LYS A 17 3.26 7.88 -14.76
CA LYS A 17 4.63 8.21 -15.22
C LYS A 17 5.76 7.53 -14.43
N GLY A 18 5.43 6.59 -13.55
CA GLY A 18 6.39 5.77 -12.84
C GLY A 18 7.23 4.88 -13.78
N PRO A 19 8.57 4.95 -13.74
CA PRO A 19 9.44 4.22 -14.66
C PRO A 19 9.70 2.77 -14.25
N THR A 20 9.53 2.40 -12.97
CA THR A 20 10.16 1.20 -12.42
C THR A 20 9.31 -0.06 -12.55
N PHE A 21 8.08 -0.03 -12.01
CA PHE A 21 7.28 -1.26 -11.84
C PHE A 21 6.21 -1.43 -12.92
N ARG A 22 5.81 -0.34 -13.59
CA ARG A 22 4.83 -0.40 -14.69
C ARG A 22 5.28 -1.30 -15.86
N PRO A 23 6.56 -1.31 -16.28
CA PRO A 23 7.03 -2.24 -17.31
C PRO A 23 6.98 -3.70 -16.85
N LYS A 24 7.28 -3.99 -15.58
CA LYS A 24 7.28 -5.36 -15.04
C LYS A 24 5.90 -6.02 -15.12
N VAL A 25 4.83 -5.26 -14.90
CA VAL A 25 3.46 -5.80 -15.04
C VAL A 25 3.16 -6.21 -16.49
N LEU A 26 3.69 -5.48 -17.48
CA LEU A 26 3.57 -5.89 -18.88
C LEU A 26 4.30 -7.21 -19.14
N GLU A 27 5.50 -7.39 -18.56
CA GLU A 27 6.27 -8.63 -18.69
C GLU A 27 5.58 -9.82 -18.01
N MET A 28 5.02 -9.62 -16.82
CA MET A 28 4.42 -10.68 -16.02
C MET A 28 3.01 -11.06 -16.47
N GLY A 29 2.17 -10.08 -16.79
CA GLY A 29 0.76 -10.31 -17.09
C GLY A 29 0.32 -9.87 -18.48
N GLY A 30 1.23 -9.46 -19.36
CA GLY A 30 0.93 -9.18 -20.77
C GLY A 30 0.19 -7.87 -21.06
N LYS A 31 -0.21 -7.08 -20.05
CA LYS A 31 -0.88 -5.77 -20.24
C LYS A 31 -0.57 -4.79 -19.11
N LYS A 32 -0.54 -3.49 -19.42
CA LYS A 32 -0.33 -2.41 -18.41
C LYS A 32 -1.63 -2.09 -17.66
N GLN A 33 -2.17 -3.07 -16.95
CA GLN A 33 -3.38 -2.95 -16.15
C GLN A 33 -3.05 -3.10 -14.66
N PHE A 34 -3.71 -2.33 -13.80
CA PHE A 34 -3.43 -2.30 -12.36
C PHE A 34 -4.75 -2.26 -11.58
N PRO A 35 -4.85 -2.91 -10.40
CA PRO A 35 -3.81 -3.73 -9.77
C PRO A 35 -3.54 -5.05 -10.52
N TYR A 36 -2.35 -5.59 -10.34
CA TYR A 36 -1.96 -6.95 -10.73
C TYR A 36 -1.46 -7.64 -9.46
N MET A 37 -2.12 -8.72 -9.07
CA MET A 37 -1.82 -9.46 -7.85
C MET A 37 -1.05 -10.73 -8.20
N VAL A 38 -0.05 -11.06 -7.39
CA VAL A 38 0.61 -12.37 -7.37
C VAL A 38 0.52 -12.92 -5.96
N ASP A 39 0.03 -14.14 -5.84
CA ASP A 39 -0.02 -14.89 -4.59
C ASP A 39 1.04 -16.00 -4.61
N PRO A 40 2.14 -15.87 -3.86
CA PRO A 40 3.19 -16.87 -3.84
C PRO A 40 2.78 -18.18 -3.14
N ASN A 41 1.73 -18.17 -2.31
CA ASN A 41 1.31 -19.37 -1.57
C ASN A 41 0.59 -20.38 -2.48
N THR A 42 -0.11 -19.88 -3.50
CA THR A 42 -0.91 -20.69 -4.43
C THR A 42 -0.36 -20.67 -5.85
N GLY A 43 0.52 -19.72 -6.18
CA GLY A 43 1.00 -19.47 -7.53
C GLY A 43 0.02 -18.70 -8.41
N VAL A 44 -1.12 -18.25 -7.88
CA VAL A 44 -2.12 -17.48 -8.63
C VAL A 44 -1.58 -16.08 -8.97
N ALA A 45 -1.77 -15.65 -10.21
CA ALA A 45 -1.53 -14.28 -10.63
C ALA A 45 -2.69 -13.77 -11.48
N MET A 46 -3.23 -12.58 -11.16
CA MET A 46 -4.46 -12.11 -11.79
C MET A 46 -4.61 -10.58 -11.80
N TYR A 47 -5.52 -10.12 -12.66
CA TYR A 47 -5.97 -8.73 -12.77
C TYR A 47 -7.37 -8.57 -12.15
N GLU A 48 -7.90 -7.36 -12.30
CA GLU A 48 -9.26 -6.93 -11.90
C GLU A 48 -9.44 -6.90 -10.39
N SER A 49 -9.78 -5.72 -9.86
CA SER A 49 -9.94 -5.54 -8.42
C SER A 49 -11.02 -6.44 -7.83
N ASP A 50 -12.13 -6.64 -8.55
CA ASP A 50 -13.27 -7.42 -8.06
C ASP A 50 -12.93 -8.91 -8.00
N ASP A 51 -12.21 -9.42 -9.01
CA ASP A 51 -11.73 -10.81 -9.03
C ASP A 51 -10.67 -11.06 -7.94
N ILE A 52 -9.74 -10.10 -7.74
CA ILE A 52 -8.75 -10.16 -6.65
C ILE A 52 -9.47 -10.17 -5.29
N ILE A 53 -10.45 -9.29 -5.07
CA ILE A 53 -11.20 -9.22 -3.82
C ILE A 53 -11.91 -10.55 -3.55
N LYS A 54 -12.58 -11.11 -4.57
CA LYS A 54 -13.26 -12.40 -4.46
C LYS A 54 -12.29 -13.53 -4.16
N TYR A 55 -11.20 -13.62 -4.91
CA TYR A 55 -10.14 -14.61 -4.69
C TYR A 55 -9.61 -14.57 -3.26
N LEU A 56 -9.32 -13.38 -2.72
CA LEU A 56 -8.83 -13.23 -1.35
C LEU A 56 -9.87 -13.66 -0.31
N ALA A 57 -11.16 -13.33 -0.51
CA ALA A 57 -12.23 -13.77 0.37
C ALA A 57 -12.39 -15.30 0.36
N ASP A 58 -12.35 -15.91 -0.83
CA ASP A 58 -12.51 -17.35 -1.01
C ASP A 58 -11.29 -18.14 -0.46
N THR A 59 -10.08 -17.60 -0.60
CA THR A 59 -8.84 -18.31 -0.25
C THR A 59 -8.41 -18.09 1.20
N TYR A 60 -8.55 -16.87 1.71
CA TYR A 60 -8.04 -16.46 3.02
C TYR A 60 -9.13 -16.00 4.01
N GLY A 61 -10.37 -15.89 3.56
CA GLY A 61 -11.52 -15.51 4.36
C GLY A 61 -12.53 -16.65 4.52
N ASP A 62 -13.79 -16.26 4.71
CA ASP A 62 -14.95 -17.17 4.78
C ASP A 62 -15.75 -17.21 3.48
N GLY A 63 -15.18 -16.71 2.38
CA GLY A 63 -15.84 -16.53 1.10
C GLY A 63 -16.79 -15.33 1.03
N SER A 64 -16.98 -14.59 2.13
CA SER A 64 -17.83 -13.39 2.13
C SER A 64 -17.04 -12.15 1.70
N VAL A 65 -17.61 -11.38 0.78
CA VAL A 65 -17.09 -10.06 0.40
C VAL A 65 -17.93 -9.01 1.13
N PRO A 66 -17.32 -8.09 1.90
CA PRO A 66 -18.06 -6.99 2.52
C PRO A 66 -18.84 -6.21 1.46
N ILE A 67 -20.10 -5.88 1.75
CA ILE A 67 -21.00 -5.30 0.73
C ILE A 67 -20.43 -4.02 0.10
N MET A 68 -19.71 -3.19 0.87
CA MET A 68 -19.07 -1.98 0.35
C MET A 68 -18.01 -2.25 -0.74
N LEU A 69 -17.45 -3.46 -0.78
CA LEU A 69 -16.46 -3.92 -1.75
C LEU A 69 -17.07 -4.75 -2.90
N SER A 70 -18.36 -5.11 -2.82
CA SER A 70 -19.03 -5.96 -3.81
C SER A 70 -19.99 -5.19 -4.73
N LEU A 71 -20.02 -3.86 -4.67
CA LEU A 71 -20.93 -3.02 -5.46
C LEU A 71 -20.35 -2.58 -6.82
N GLY A 72 -19.17 -3.08 -7.20
CA GLY A 72 -18.54 -2.88 -8.50
C GLY A 72 -18.42 -1.41 -8.90
N LEU A 73 -19.11 -1.00 -9.98
CA LEU A 73 -19.08 0.37 -10.50
C LEU A 73 -19.46 1.44 -9.46
N LEU A 74 -20.36 1.14 -8.51
CA LEU A 74 -20.70 2.08 -7.44
C LEU A 74 -19.53 2.28 -6.48
N THR A 75 -18.78 1.23 -6.17
CA THR A 75 -17.52 1.31 -5.40
C THR A 75 -16.49 2.15 -6.17
N ALA A 76 -16.36 1.98 -7.48
CA ALA A 76 -15.46 2.80 -8.30
C ALA A 76 -15.86 4.29 -8.33
N ILE A 77 -17.15 4.60 -8.44
CA ILE A 77 -17.67 5.98 -8.42
C ILE A 77 -17.44 6.63 -7.07
N THR A 78 -17.79 5.95 -5.97
CA THR A 78 -17.62 6.49 -4.61
C THR A 78 -16.15 6.66 -4.25
N ALA A 79 -15.28 5.73 -4.63
CA ALA A 79 -13.84 5.89 -4.50
C ALA A 79 -13.32 7.08 -5.31
N GLY A 80 -13.82 7.28 -6.54
CA GLY A 80 -13.54 8.45 -7.37
C GLY A 80 -13.95 9.76 -6.69
N LEU A 81 -15.17 9.84 -6.14
CA LEU A 81 -15.65 11.01 -5.39
C LEU A 81 -14.79 11.30 -4.15
N ALA A 82 -14.34 10.26 -3.44
CA ALA A 82 -13.44 10.40 -2.29
C ALA A 82 -12.03 10.93 -2.65
N THR A 83 -11.72 11.08 -3.95
CA THR A 83 -10.49 11.71 -4.44
C THR A 83 -10.70 13.14 -4.97
N LEU A 84 -11.94 13.61 -5.10
CA LEU A 84 -12.23 14.97 -5.52
C LEU A 84 -11.60 15.98 -4.55
N GLY A 85 -10.93 17.01 -5.09
CA GLY A 85 -10.21 18.01 -4.31
C GLY A 85 -8.77 17.64 -3.94
N ARG A 86 -8.30 16.41 -4.20
CA ARG A 86 -6.92 15.97 -3.90
C ARG A 86 -5.93 16.10 -5.06
N ILE A 87 -6.29 16.84 -6.13
CA ILE A 87 -5.55 17.09 -7.39
C ILE A 87 -4.22 16.30 -7.50
N GLY A 88 -4.28 15.06 -8.00
CA GLY A 88 -3.09 14.27 -8.36
C GLY A 88 -2.30 13.62 -7.21
N LYS A 89 -2.58 13.94 -5.94
CA LYS A 89 -1.91 13.35 -4.78
C LYS A 89 -2.13 11.84 -4.72
N GLY A 90 -1.05 11.10 -4.44
CA GLY A 90 -1.00 9.65 -4.36
C GLY A 90 -0.99 8.92 -5.70
N ASN A 91 -0.90 9.63 -6.83
CA ASN A 91 -1.09 9.03 -8.15
C ASN A 91 -0.09 9.47 -9.22
N SER A 92 0.79 10.44 -8.95
CA SER A 92 1.81 10.88 -9.91
C SER A 92 3.20 10.65 -9.36
N TYR A 93 4.08 10.11 -10.20
CA TYR A 93 5.46 9.82 -9.85
C TYR A 93 6.25 11.09 -9.52
N THR A 94 7.08 11.01 -8.49
CA THR A 94 8.12 11.97 -8.13
C THR A 94 9.47 11.25 -8.18
N ALA A 95 10.45 11.83 -8.86
CA ALA A 95 11.76 11.22 -9.06
C ALA A 95 12.43 10.84 -7.74
N SER A 96 12.71 9.55 -7.57
CA SER A 96 13.22 8.98 -6.33
C SER A 96 14.31 7.93 -6.57
N ARG A 97 15.09 7.66 -5.52
CA ARG A 97 16.00 6.52 -5.44
C ARG A 97 15.20 5.31 -4.96
N ILE A 98 15.28 4.21 -5.70
CA ILE A 98 14.66 2.95 -5.29
C ILE A 98 15.49 2.29 -4.18
N PRO A 99 14.90 1.96 -3.02
CA PRO A 99 15.60 1.27 -1.96
C PRO A 99 15.90 -0.19 -2.35
N PRO A 100 17.06 -0.75 -1.94
CA PRO A 100 17.38 -2.16 -2.16
C PRO A 100 16.42 -3.14 -1.47
N GLN A 101 15.91 -2.78 -0.29
CA GLN A 101 14.96 -3.58 0.49
C GLN A 101 13.64 -2.82 0.65
N PRO A 102 12.49 -3.52 0.65
CA PRO A 102 11.21 -2.86 0.87
C PRO A 102 11.12 -2.26 2.28
N ILE A 103 10.45 -1.11 2.37
CA ILE A 103 10.15 -0.46 3.65
C ILE A 103 8.99 -1.21 4.31
N GLU A 104 9.09 -1.53 5.59
CA GLU A 104 8.00 -2.14 6.34
C GLU A 104 7.08 -1.04 6.90
N ILE A 105 5.76 -1.22 6.75
CA ILE A 105 4.76 -0.26 7.24
C ILE A 105 3.62 -0.98 7.95
N TRP A 106 3.38 -0.64 9.21
CA TRP A 106 2.20 -1.04 9.96
C TRP A 106 1.11 0.01 9.75
N ALA A 107 0.08 -0.36 8.99
CA ALA A 107 -0.99 0.53 8.62
C ALA A 107 -2.29 -0.22 8.28
N PHE A 108 -3.38 0.51 8.11
CA PHE A 108 -4.64 -0.06 7.62
C PHE A 108 -5.38 0.89 6.68
N GLU A 109 -6.26 0.34 5.84
CA GLU A 109 -6.90 1.05 4.73
C GLU A 109 -7.71 2.27 5.20
N GLY A 110 -8.46 2.12 6.31
CA GLY A 110 -9.41 3.12 6.80
C GLY A 110 -8.82 4.33 7.56
N SER A 111 -7.51 4.40 7.81
CA SER A 111 -6.90 5.54 8.52
C SER A 111 -6.46 6.65 7.54
N PRO A 112 -6.87 7.92 7.75
CA PRO A 112 -6.43 9.04 6.92
C PRO A 112 -4.92 9.29 7.05
N PHE A 113 -4.32 9.11 8.24
CA PHE A 113 -2.88 9.27 8.46
C PHE A 113 -2.08 8.20 7.72
N CYS A 114 -2.52 6.95 7.79
CA CYS A 114 -1.92 5.84 7.04
C CYS A 114 -2.02 6.07 5.53
N ARG A 115 -3.16 6.63 5.07
CA ARG A 115 -3.33 6.98 3.65
C ARG A 115 -2.28 7.96 3.18
N LEU A 116 -1.96 9.02 3.94
CA LEU A 116 -0.96 10.02 3.54
C LEU A 116 0.44 9.41 3.37
N VAL A 117 0.84 8.51 4.28
CA VAL A 117 2.13 7.81 4.17
C VAL A 117 2.14 6.88 2.95
N ARG A 118 1.06 6.10 2.73
CA ARG A 118 0.95 5.23 1.54
C ARG A 118 0.97 6.02 0.24
N GLU A 119 0.28 7.16 0.18
CA GLU A 119 0.34 8.05 -0.98
C GLU A 119 1.78 8.50 -1.26
N THR A 120 2.55 8.86 -0.23
CA THR A 120 3.96 9.23 -0.37
C THR A 120 4.82 8.05 -0.85
N LEU A 121 4.65 6.86 -0.27
CA LEU A 121 5.32 5.64 -0.74
C LEU A 121 5.01 5.36 -2.22
N VAL A 122 3.76 5.58 -2.64
CA VAL A 122 3.32 5.40 -4.03
C VAL A 122 3.92 6.43 -4.96
N GLU A 123 3.87 7.72 -4.61
CA GLU A 123 4.42 8.81 -5.41
C GLU A 123 5.94 8.64 -5.63
N LEU A 124 6.64 8.13 -4.62
CA LEU A 124 8.08 7.87 -4.67
C LEU A 124 8.43 6.48 -5.22
N GLU A 125 7.47 5.69 -5.72
CA GLU A 125 7.70 4.31 -6.19
C GLU A 125 8.45 3.41 -5.18
N LEU A 126 8.28 3.62 -3.88
CA LEU A 126 9.01 2.86 -2.85
C LEU A 126 8.31 1.52 -2.60
N PRO A 127 8.96 0.37 -2.89
CA PRO A 127 8.43 -0.92 -2.52
C PRO A 127 8.25 -1.00 -1.00
N HIS A 128 7.14 -1.55 -0.55
CA HIS A 128 6.86 -1.62 0.87
C HIS A 128 6.03 -2.84 1.25
N LEU A 129 6.40 -3.45 2.38
CA LEU A 129 5.62 -4.50 3.01
C LEU A 129 4.61 -3.87 3.95
N LEU A 130 3.33 -3.90 3.58
CA LEU A 130 2.25 -3.48 4.44
C LEU A 130 1.92 -4.59 5.43
N HIS A 131 2.20 -4.36 6.70
CA HIS A 131 1.62 -5.13 7.79
C HIS A 131 0.25 -4.56 8.13
N SER A 132 -0.81 -5.26 7.73
CA SER A 132 -2.14 -4.76 8.07
C SER A 132 -2.37 -4.83 9.57
N CYS A 133 -2.86 -3.74 10.15
CA CYS A 133 -3.07 -3.62 11.58
C CYS A 133 -4.41 -2.93 11.89
N ALA A 134 -5.47 -3.39 11.24
CA ALA A 134 -6.83 -2.90 11.48
C ALA A 134 -7.25 -3.12 12.95
N ARG A 135 -8.34 -2.49 13.39
CA ARG A 135 -8.81 -2.62 14.78
C ARG A 135 -9.11 -4.10 15.07
N GLY A 136 -8.47 -4.64 16.10
CA GLY A 136 -8.58 -6.06 16.47
C GLY A 136 -7.43 -6.95 16.00
N SER A 137 -6.55 -6.47 15.11
CA SER A 137 -5.36 -7.21 14.67
C SER A 137 -4.40 -7.51 15.83
N LEU A 138 -3.87 -8.74 15.87
CA LEU A 138 -2.86 -9.18 16.83
C LEU A 138 -1.50 -8.51 16.59
N LYS A 139 -1.21 -8.07 15.36
CA LYS A 139 0.04 -7.38 15.00
C LYS A 139 0.23 -6.07 15.75
N ARG A 140 -0.87 -5.45 16.20
CA ARG A 140 -0.82 -4.29 17.12
C ARG A 140 -0.07 -4.61 18.41
N GLN A 141 -0.24 -5.83 18.92
CA GLN A 141 0.44 -6.29 20.14
C GLN A 141 1.93 -6.55 19.90
N GLU A 142 2.31 -6.97 18.70
CA GLU A 142 3.73 -7.17 18.35
C GLU A 142 4.48 -5.85 18.40
N VAL A 143 3.95 -4.80 17.78
CA VAL A 143 4.51 -3.45 17.84
C VAL A 143 4.48 -2.91 19.26
N PHE A 144 3.38 -3.08 19.98
CA PHE A 144 3.27 -2.65 21.38
C PHE A 144 4.33 -3.32 22.28
N LYS A 145 4.56 -4.63 22.14
CA LYS A 145 5.59 -5.36 22.89
C LYS A 145 7.00 -4.84 22.58
N LYS A 146 7.27 -4.47 21.32
CA LYS A 146 8.57 -3.95 20.89
C LYS A 146 8.79 -2.48 21.30
N LYS A 147 7.75 -1.65 21.31
CA LYS A 147 7.85 -0.18 21.40
C LYS A 147 7.22 0.43 22.65
N GLY A 148 6.47 -0.34 23.43
CA GLY A 148 5.70 0.14 24.58
C GLY A 148 4.44 0.94 24.21
N VAL A 149 4.22 1.20 22.92
CA VAL A 149 3.06 1.92 22.38
C VAL A 149 2.71 1.35 21.01
N PHE A 150 1.43 1.44 20.64
CA PHE A 150 0.99 1.20 19.27
C PHE A 150 0.28 2.44 18.73
N GLN A 151 0.78 2.91 17.60
CA GLN A 151 0.18 3.95 16.78
C GLN A 151 0.38 3.60 15.31
N ALA A 152 -0.59 3.93 14.47
CA ALA A 152 -0.50 3.74 13.03
C ALA A 152 -0.67 5.09 12.31
N PRO A 153 0.17 5.42 11.31
CA PRO A 153 1.20 4.56 10.74
C PRO A 153 2.48 4.47 11.58
N TYR A 154 3.18 3.35 11.44
CA TYR A 154 4.53 3.10 11.93
C TYR A 154 5.34 2.48 10.80
N ILE A 155 6.60 2.89 10.63
CA ILE A 155 7.49 2.32 9.61
C ILE A 155 8.77 1.77 10.22
N GLU A 156 9.34 0.77 9.55
CA GLU A 156 10.72 0.35 9.70
C GLU A 156 11.38 0.39 8.33
N ASP A 157 12.47 1.15 8.20
CA ASP A 157 13.26 1.23 6.98
C ASP A 157 14.56 0.43 7.15
N PRO A 158 14.65 -0.79 6.61
CA PRO A 158 15.84 -1.62 6.76
C PRO A 158 17.05 -1.07 6.00
N ASN A 159 16.87 -0.09 5.11
CA ASN A 159 17.96 0.50 4.33
C ASN A 159 18.73 1.57 5.11
N THR A 160 18.10 2.16 6.13
CA THR A 160 18.69 3.23 6.96
C THR A 160 18.72 2.88 8.46
N GLY A 161 17.95 1.86 8.87
CA GLY A 161 17.74 1.50 10.27
C GLY A 161 16.70 2.36 10.99
N VAL A 162 16.05 3.30 10.30
CA VAL A 162 15.04 4.19 10.88
C VAL A 162 13.78 3.41 11.25
N GLN A 163 13.25 3.72 12.44
CA GLN A 163 12.00 3.16 12.95
C GLN A 163 11.23 4.30 13.62
N MET A 164 10.04 4.65 13.12
CA MET A 164 9.34 5.85 13.58
C MET A 164 7.83 5.79 13.42
N PHE A 165 7.16 6.55 14.29
CA PHE A 165 5.74 6.87 14.24
C PHE A 165 5.54 8.26 13.61
N GLU A 166 4.34 8.83 13.75
CA GLU A 166 3.94 10.16 13.28
C GLU A 166 3.94 10.33 11.76
N SER A 167 2.75 10.38 11.16
CA SER A 167 2.62 10.38 9.70
C SER A 167 3.32 11.58 9.02
N ALA A 168 3.37 12.74 9.66
CA ALA A 168 4.04 13.91 9.09
C ALA A 168 5.56 13.71 9.04
N GLU A 169 6.15 13.27 10.15
CA GLU A 169 7.59 12.99 10.25
C GLU A 169 8.01 11.86 9.31
N ILE A 170 7.18 10.81 9.19
CA ILE A 170 7.40 9.74 8.21
C ILE A 170 7.46 10.28 6.79
N ILE A 171 6.54 11.17 6.41
CA ILE A 171 6.50 11.74 5.07
C ILE A 171 7.74 12.59 4.81
N ASP A 172 8.13 13.42 5.77
CA ASP A 172 9.31 14.27 5.67
C ASP A 172 10.59 13.43 5.56
N TYR A 173 10.70 12.37 6.37
CA TYR A 173 11.77 11.39 6.29
C TYR A 173 11.86 10.72 4.92
N LEU A 174 10.75 10.16 4.41
CA LEU A 174 10.73 9.46 3.13
C LEU A 174 11.16 10.39 1.98
N LYS A 175 10.69 11.63 2.01
CA LYS A 175 11.07 12.63 1.01
C LYS A 175 12.53 13.02 1.11
N ALA A 176 13.00 13.35 2.32
CA ALA A 176 14.40 13.74 2.53
C ALA A 176 15.38 12.63 2.14
N THR A 177 15.00 11.37 2.35
CA THR A 177 15.86 10.20 2.12
C THR A 177 15.86 9.77 0.66
N TYR A 178 14.70 9.76 0.00
CA TYR A 178 14.54 9.10 -1.29
C TYR A 178 14.28 10.03 -2.47
N VAL A 179 13.84 11.27 -2.30
CA VAL A 179 13.65 12.19 -3.44
C VAL A 179 15.00 12.59 -4.02
N LEU A 180 15.14 12.50 -5.35
CA LEU A 180 16.39 12.86 -6.04
C LEU A 180 16.57 14.38 -6.19
N TYR A 181 15.47 15.10 -6.40
CA TYR A 181 15.47 16.54 -6.61
C TYR A 181 14.45 17.18 -5.67
N GLN A 182 14.94 17.78 -4.58
CA GLN A 182 14.07 18.56 -3.71
C GLN A 182 13.54 19.76 -4.52
N SER A 183 12.22 19.93 -4.52
CA SER A 183 11.61 21.12 -5.12
C SER A 183 12.02 22.32 -4.28
N SER A 184 12.68 23.29 -4.92
CA SER A 184 13.04 24.60 -4.33
C SER A 184 11.82 25.38 -3.89
#